data_AF-A0A7T8F2G1-F1
#
_entry.id   AF-A0A7T8F2G1-F1
#
_cell.length_a   1.000
_cell.length_b   1.000
_cell.length_c   1.000
_cell.angle_alpha   90.00
_cell.angle_beta   90.00
_cell.angle_gamma   90.00
#
_symmetry.space_group_name_H-M   'P 1'
#
loop_
_entity.id
_entity.type
_entity.pdbx_description
1 polymer ?
#
loop_
_entity_poly.entity_id
_entity_poly.type
_entity_poly.pdbx_seq_one_letter_code
_entity_poly.pdbx_strand_id
1 'polypeptide(L)'
;CHNVNRVCYIFGPLVQHPITDITPTHLTSNVIATLREADHLANQVLVSNFSMEVISQMPVILIPVHFDRDAASRAPSCRRSVVLRPFCTSDF
;
A
#
# COMPACT_ATOMS: atom_id res chain seq x y z
N CYS A 1 20.93 -2.48 10.60
CA CYS A 1 19.67 -3.17 10.92
C CYS A 1 19.39 -4.24 9.88
N HIS A 2 19.81 -5.49 10.11
CA HIS A 2 19.54 -6.60 9.18
C HIS A 2 18.15 -7.23 9.40
N ASN A 3 17.39 -6.72 10.36
CA ASN A 3 16.02 -7.14 10.68
C ASN A 3 14.93 -6.41 9.87
N VAL A 4 15.32 -5.49 8.97
CA VAL A 4 14.38 -4.71 8.13
C VAL A 4 14.52 -5.16 6.69
N ASN A 5 13.45 -5.73 6.14
CA ASN A 5 13.46 -6.29 4.78
C ASN A 5 13.09 -5.26 3.69
N ARG A 6 12.29 -4.24 4.04
CA ARG A 6 11.77 -3.24 3.10
C ARG A 6 11.61 -1.89 3.79
N VAL A 7 11.81 -0.83 3.02
CA VAL A 7 11.53 0.55 3.40
C VAL A 7 10.57 1.13 2.36
N CYS A 8 9.53 1.81 2.81
CA CYS A 8 8.54 2.43 1.95
C CYS A 8 8.47 3.93 2.26
N TYR A 9 8.19 4.74 1.23
CA TYR A 9 7.82 6.13 1.40
C TYR A 9 6.29 6.24 1.55
N ILE A 10 5.83 7.01 2.53
CA ILE A 10 4.41 7.23 2.79
C ILE A 10 4.04 8.62 2.26
N PHE A 11 3.05 8.69 1.38
CA PHE A 11 2.52 9.95 0.88
C PHE A 11 1.56 10.57 1.90
N GLY A 12 1.60 11.91 2.03
CA GLY A 12 0.72 12.67 2.90
C GLY A 12 1.46 13.49 3.96
N PRO A 13 0.75 13.99 4.98
CA PRO A 13 1.33 14.67 6.13
C PRO A 13 2.30 13.77 6.94
N LEU A 14 3.04 14.39 7.86
CA LEU A 14 3.91 13.67 8.79
C LEU A 14 3.09 12.71 9.65
N VAL A 15 3.49 11.44 9.67
CA VAL A 15 2.93 10.44 10.59
C VAL A 15 3.39 10.76 12.01
N GLN A 16 2.50 11.33 12.82
CA GLN A 16 2.82 11.79 14.17
C GLN A 16 2.87 10.67 15.21
N HIS A 17 2.08 9.61 15.00
CA HIS A 17 1.92 8.54 15.97
C HIS A 17 2.39 7.20 15.40
N PRO A 18 3.11 6.40 16.20
CA PRO A 18 3.56 5.08 15.76
C PRO A 18 2.36 4.14 15.58
N ILE A 19 2.51 3.17 14.68
CA ILE A 19 1.50 2.12 14.46
C ILE A 19 1.70 1.02 15.51
N THR A 20 0.71 0.86 16.39
CA THR A 20 0.73 -0.12 17.50
C THR A 20 -0.05 -1.40 17.22
N ASP A 21 -0.98 -1.35 16.27
CA ASP A 21 -1.90 -2.43 15.91
C ASP A 21 -2.27 -2.34 14.42
N ILE A 22 -2.80 -3.44 13.91
CA ILE A 22 -3.16 -3.61 12.50
C ILE A 22 -4.65 -3.89 12.35
N THR A 23 -5.20 -3.56 11.19
CA THR A 23 -6.57 -3.91 10.81
C THR A 23 -6.64 -5.41 10.46
N PRO A 24 -7.45 -6.24 11.16
CA PRO A 24 -7.62 -7.63 10.79
C PRO A 24 -8.01 -7.76 9.31
N THR A 25 -7.17 -8.47 8.55
CA THR A 25 -7.29 -8.52 7.09
C THR A 25 -7.04 -9.93 6.61
N HIS A 26 -8.08 -10.50 6.00
CA HIS A 26 -8.05 -11.81 5.35
C HIS A 26 -8.53 -11.68 3.91
N LEU A 27 -8.36 -12.74 3.13
CA LEU A 27 -8.78 -12.82 1.72
C LEU A 27 -10.31 -12.97 1.60
N THR A 28 -11.04 -11.97 2.08
CA THR A 28 -12.49 -11.87 1.92
C THR A 28 -12.82 -11.12 0.63
N SER A 29 -14.01 -11.34 0.09
CA SER A 29 -14.45 -10.74 -1.18
C SER A 29 -14.31 -9.21 -1.18
N ASN A 30 -14.66 -8.55 -0.07
CA ASN A 30 -14.58 -7.08 0.03
C ASN A 30 -13.12 -6.59 0.00
N VAL A 31 -12.22 -7.27 0.73
CA VAL A 31 -10.79 -6.91 0.76
C VAL A 31 -10.16 -7.08 -0.62
N ILE A 32 -10.49 -8.18 -1.31
CA ILE A 32 -10.01 -8.45 -2.66
C ILE A 32 -10.58 -7.45 -3.65
N ALA A 33 -11.87 -7.08 -3.53
CA ALA A 33 -12.49 -6.07 -4.39
C ALA A 33 -11.79 -4.71 -4.27
N THR A 34 -11.49 -4.26 -3.04
CA THR A 34 -10.72 -3.03 -2.81
C THR A 34 -9.33 -3.09 -3.45
N LEU A 35 -8.62 -4.21 -3.31
CA LEU A 35 -7.31 -4.37 -3.94
C LEU A 35 -7.39 -4.36 -5.47
N ARG A 36 -8.40 -5.02 -6.06
CA ARG A 36 -8.63 -5.01 -7.51
C ARG A 36 -8.90 -3.62 -8.04
N GLU A 37 -9.70 -2.82 -7.33
CA GLU A 37 -9.97 -1.43 -7.70
C GLU A 37 -8.70 -0.58 -7.66
N ALA A 38 -7.93 -0.68 -6.57
CA ALA A 38 -6.68 0.06 -6.42
C ALA A 38 -5.64 -0.33 -7.50
N ASP A 39 -5.51 -1.63 -7.79
CA ASP A 39 -4.63 -2.14 -8.85
C ASP A 39 -5.07 -1.66 -10.23
N HIS A 40 -6.37 -1.72 -10.53
CA HIS A 40 -6.92 -1.25 -11.80
C HIS A 40 -6.61 0.23 -12.02
N LEU A 41 -6.87 1.09 -11.03
CA LEU A 41 -6.61 2.53 -11.13
C LEU A 41 -5.12 2.84 -11.30
N ALA A 42 -4.25 2.18 -10.54
CA ALA A 42 -2.81 2.39 -10.65
C ALA A 42 -2.29 2.03 -12.05
N ASN A 43 -2.70 0.86 -12.58
CA ASN A 43 -2.31 0.42 -13.91
C ASN A 43 -2.93 1.27 -15.02
N GLN A 44 -4.17 1.71 -14.86
CA GLN A 44 -4.83 2.61 -15.81
C GLN A 44 -4.04 3.94 -15.95
N VAL A 45 -3.57 4.51 -14.84
CA VAL A 45 -2.73 5.71 -14.87
C VAL A 45 -1.36 5.45 -15.51
N LEU A 46 -0.75 4.29 -15.27
CA LEU A 46 0.53 3.96 -15.91
C LEU A 46 0.42 3.78 -17.42
N VAL A 47 -0.66 3.13 -17.88
CA VAL A 47 -0.97 2.97 -19.30
C VAL A 47 -1.22 4.32 -19.96
N SER A 48 -2.01 5.19 -19.34
CA SER A 48 -2.35 6.49 -19.93
C SER A 48 -1.16 7.46 -20.02
N ASN A 49 -0.16 7.29 -19.17
CA ASN A 49 1.08 8.09 -19.17
C ASN A 49 2.24 7.42 -19.94
N PHE A 50 1.97 6.40 -20.77
CA PHE A 50 2.97 5.66 -21.57
C PHE A 50 4.15 5.13 -20.74
N SER A 51 3.96 4.92 -19.43
CA SER A 51 5.03 4.56 -18.49
C SER A 51 5.14 3.04 -18.28
N MET A 52 4.23 2.26 -18.87
CA MET A 52 4.24 0.80 -18.79
C MET A 52 5.46 0.15 -19.45
N GLU A 53 6.05 0.77 -20.46
CA GLU A 53 7.23 0.23 -21.16
C GLU A 53 8.54 0.49 -20.39
N VAL A 54 8.52 1.38 -19.40
CA VAL A 54 9.71 1.80 -18.64
C VAL A 54 9.94 0.92 -17.40
N ILE A 55 8.87 0.30 -16.88
CA ILE A 55 8.92 -0.54 -15.69
C ILE A 55 8.68 -2.00 -16.07
N SER A 56 9.41 -2.93 -15.45
CA SER A 56 9.20 -4.36 -15.72
C SER A 56 7.90 -4.85 -15.07
N GLN A 57 7.58 -4.37 -13.86
CA GLN A 57 6.36 -4.73 -13.13
C GLN A 57 5.91 -3.60 -12.18
N MET A 58 4.61 -3.52 -11.89
CA MET A 58 4.03 -2.68 -10.82
C MET A 58 3.09 -3.50 -9.92
N PRO A 59 3.60 -4.25 -8.93
CA PRO A 59 2.75 -4.78 -7.87
C PRO A 59 2.06 -3.67 -7.07
N VAL A 60 0.75 -3.81 -6.88
CA VAL A 60 -0.05 -3.02 -5.93
C VAL A 60 -0.39 -3.92 -4.74
N ILE A 61 -0.03 -3.49 -3.53
CA ILE A 61 -0.18 -4.29 -2.31
C ILE A 61 -1.08 -3.57 -1.30
N LEU A 62 -2.05 -4.29 -0.75
CA LEU A 62 -2.88 -3.80 0.35
C LEU A 62 -2.26 -4.25 1.69
N ILE A 63 -1.88 -3.30 2.53
CA ILE A 63 -1.34 -3.56 3.87
C ILE A 63 -2.38 -3.24 4.96
N PRO A 64 -2.41 -4.01 6.06
CA PRO A 64 -3.39 -3.83 7.15
C PRO A 64 -3.04 -2.67 8.08
N VAL A 65 -2.45 -1.59 7.56
CA VAL A 65 -2.00 -0.45 8.37
C VAL A 65 -3.03 0.67 8.29
N HIS A 66 -3.35 1.26 9.44
CA HIS A 66 -4.22 2.42 9.57
C HIS A 66 -3.44 3.56 10.21
N PHE A 67 -2.97 4.48 9.36
CA PHE A 67 -2.28 5.70 9.76
C PHE A 67 -3.24 6.75 10.35
N ASP A 68 -2.65 7.81 10.92
CA ASP A 68 -3.32 9.04 11.36
C ASP A 68 -4.46 8.83 12.36
N ARG A 69 -4.30 7.81 13.22
CA ARG A 69 -5.18 7.62 14.36
C ARG A 69 -4.73 8.49 15.52
N ASP A 70 -5.67 9.28 16.05
CA ASP A 70 -5.47 9.99 17.29
C ASP A 70 -5.40 8.99 18.46
N ALA A 71 -4.26 8.97 19.16
CA ALA A 71 -4.03 8.10 20.30
C ALA A 71 -5.02 8.38 21.44
N ALA A 72 -5.53 9.61 21.58
CA ALA A 72 -6.53 9.96 22.59
C ALA A 72 -7.91 9.33 22.29
N SER A 73 -8.24 9.16 21.00
CA SER A 73 -9.54 8.64 20.56
C SER A 73 -9.74 7.14 20.84
N ARG A 74 -8.65 6.39 21.04
CA ARG A 74 -8.64 4.91 21.16
C ARG A 74 -9.43 4.21 20.05
N ALA A 75 -9.54 4.83 18.87
CA ALA A 75 -10.29 4.28 17.76
C ALA A 75 -9.62 2.99 17.23
N PRO A 76 -10.39 1.93 16.95
CA PRO A 76 -9.84 0.68 16.44
C PRO A 76 -9.27 0.84 15.03
N SER A 77 -8.30 -0.01 14.68
CA SER A 77 -7.78 -0.08 13.31
C SER A 77 -8.82 -0.70 12.36
N CYS A 78 -9.40 0.13 11.49
CA CYS A 78 -10.45 -0.31 10.54
C CYS A 78 -10.11 -0.05 9.06
N ARG A 79 -9.02 0.67 8.77
CA ARG A 79 -8.61 1.00 7.39
C ARG A 79 -7.36 0.26 6.98
N ARG A 80 -7.06 0.30 5.69
CA ARG A 80 -5.90 -0.34 5.07
C ARG A 80 -5.19 0.71 4.25
N SER A 81 -3.92 0.48 3.96
CA SER A 81 -3.13 1.34 3.09
C SER A 81 -2.69 0.57 1.86
N VAL A 82 -2.49 1.29 0.75
CA VAL A 82 -2.04 0.73 -0.51
C VAL A 82 -0.58 1.10 -0.72
N VAL A 83 0.23 0.12 -1.14
CA VAL A 83 1.63 0.29 -1.51
C VAL A 83 1.76 0.08 -3.01
N LEU A 84 2.32 1.07 -3.69
CA LEU A 84 2.75 0.96 -5.08
C LEU A 84 4.21 0.49 -5.09
N ARG A 85 4.52 -0.58 -5.81
CA ARG A 85 5.86 -1.17 -5.86
C ARG A 85 6.36 -1.29 -7.30
N PRO A 86 6.75 -0.19 -7.98
CA PRO A 86 7.39 -0.30 -9.28
C PRO A 86 8.69 -1.10 -9.15
N PHE A 87 8.95 -1.95 -10.13
CA PHE A 87 10.13 -2.78 -10.19
C PHE A 87 10.69 -2.80 -11.61
N CYS A 88 11.98 -2.47 -11.75
CA CYS A 88 12.72 -2.56 -13.01
C CYS A 88 13.82 -3.61 -12.83
N THR A 89 13.86 -4.58 -13.74
CA THR A 89 14.77 -5.72 -13.69
C THR A 89 15.01 -6.25 -15.10
N SER A 90 16.13 -6.93 -15.31
CA SER A 90 16.44 -7.65 -16.55
C SER A 90 16.17 -9.16 -16.44
N ASP A 91 16.20 -9.72 -15.23
CA ASP A 91 16.18 -11.16 -14.95
C ASP A 91 15.31 -11.59 -13.75
N PHE A 92 14.55 -10.63 -13.18
CA PHE A 92 13.72 -10.73 -11.97
C PHE A 92 14.49 -10.59 -10.65
#